data_AF-A0A1H4BJZ7-F1
#
_entry.id   AF-A0A1H4BJZ7-F1
#
_cell.length_a   1.000
_cell.length_b   1.000
_cell.length_c   1.000
_cell.angle_alpha   90.00
_cell.angle_beta   90.00
_cell.angle_gamma   90.00
#
_symmetry.space_group_name_H-M   'P 1'
#
loop_
_entity.id
_entity.type
_entity.pdbx_description
1 polymer ?
#
loop_
_entity_poly.entity_id
_entity_poly.type
_entity_poly.pdbx_seq_one_letter_code
_entity_poly.pdbx_strand_id
1 'polypeptide(L)'
;MTSLFSYLHRSLKVTPLEDGQVQVTVNLHADDFIHFIRILDSLIGFVRLVKNKDRMARNIAAYESEESINERKQYKERYHSRIVELFDRYTHQGLDRTSAIKKISADLRKDKHPWSSPDLVRPSLVEVGRGGRPGRAKKIMVQDSPRSN
;
A
#
# COMPACT_ATOMS: atom_id res chain seq x y z
N MET A 1 8.19 -14.89 48.95
CA MET A 1 8.93 -14.63 47.69
C MET A 1 8.73 -13.17 47.32
N THR A 2 9.73 -12.34 47.59
CA THR A 2 9.72 -10.93 47.18
C THR A 2 9.82 -10.88 45.66
N SER A 3 8.88 -10.20 45.00
CA SER A 3 8.88 -10.05 43.54
C SER A 3 10.19 -9.38 43.09
N LEU A 4 10.87 -9.95 42.09
CA LEU A 4 12.05 -9.38 41.43
C LEU A 4 11.86 -7.87 41.11
N PHE A 5 10.65 -7.49 40.72
CA PHE A 5 10.31 -6.09 40.40
C PHE A 5 10.35 -5.15 41.60
N SER A 6 9.99 -5.61 42.81
CA SER A 6 10.05 -4.75 44.00
C SER A 6 11.47 -4.56 44.50
N TYR A 7 12.35 -5.53 44.27
CA TYR A 7 13.79 -5.39 44.54
C TYR A 7 14.44 -4.45 43.52
N LEU A 8 14.19 -4.65 42.23
CA LEU A 8 14.69 -3.79 41.15
C LEU A 8 14.34 -2.32 41.36
N HIS A 9 13.10 -2.02 41.76
CA HIS A 9 12.68 -0.65 42.02
C HIS A 9 13.46 0.01 43.17
N ARG A 10 13.94 -0.77 44.15
CA ARG A 10 14.73 -0.26 45.28
C ARG A 10 16.22 -0.18 44.96
N SER A 11 16.72 -1.03 44.06
CA SER A 11 18.13 -1.08 43.67
C SER A 11 18.48 -0.23 42.46
N LEU A 12 17.46 0.37 41.82
CA LEU A 12 17.59 1.34 40.73
C LEU A 12 18.07 2.69 41.27
N LYS A 13 19.23 3.14 40.77
CA LYS A 13 19.73 4.50 40.97
C LYS A 13 19.77 5.21 39.62
N VAL A 14 19.19 6.40 39.59
CA VAL A 14 19.16 7.25 38.40
C VAL A 14 19.97 8.51 38.74
N THR A 15 21.05 8.74 38.00
CA THR A 15 21.94 9.87 38.20
C THR A 15 21.93 10.72 36.92
N PRO A 16 21.54 12.00 37.00
CA PRO A 16 21.60 12.89 35.85
C PRO A 16 23.06 13.15 35.47
N LEU A 17 23.32 13.26 34.18
CA LEU A 17 24.61 13.64 33.61
C LEU A 17 24.46 14.94 32.80
N GLU A 18 25.58 15.47 32.31
CA GLU A 18 25.59 16.64 31.42
C GLU A 18 24.89 16.33 30.09
N ASP A 19 24.49 17.38 29.36
CA ASP A 19 23.84 17.29 28.04
C ASP A 19 22.51 16.51 28.00
N GLY A 20 21.77 16.49 29.11
CA GLY A 20 20.46 15.81 29.18
C GLY A 20 20.58 14.28 29.18
N GLN A 21 21.77 13.74 29.40
CA GLN A 21 22.00 12.32 29.56
C GLN A 21 21.64 11.86 30.98
N VAL A 22 21.37 10.57 31.14
CA VAL A 22 21.05 9.97 32.42
C VAL A 22 21.77 8.63 32.55
N GLN A 23 22.46 8.43 33.66
CA GLN A 23 23.02 7.14 34.03
C GLN A 23 22.00 6.37 34.88
N VAL A 24 21.73 5.13 34.48
CA VAL A 24 20.87 4.22 35.23
C VAL A 24 21.72 3.06 35.74
N THR A 25 21.84 2.92 37.05
CA THR A 25 22.57 1.84 37.72
C THR A 25 21.59 0.92 38.41
N VAL A 26 21.67 -0.38 38.13
CA VAL A 26 20.85 -1.42 38.78
C VAL A 26 21.78 -2.38 39.50
N ASN A 27 21.64 -2.48 40.81
CA ASN A 27 22.34 -3.51 41.57
C ASN A 27 21.48 -4.79 41.58
N LEU A 28 22.07 -5.90 41.16
CA LEU A 28 21.42 -7.19 41.02
C LEU A 28 22.17 -8.24 41.83
N HIS A 29 21.44 -9.23 42.36
CA HIS A 29 22.07 -10.48 42.79
C HIS A 29 22.55 -11.27 41.57
N ALA A 30 23.61 -12.05 41.74
CA ALA A 30 24.21 -12.83 40.66
C ALA A 30 23.19 -13.76 39.99
N ASP A 31 22.29 -14.35 40.78
CA ASP A 31 21.26 -15.28 40.30
C ASP A 31 20.19 -14.61 39.41
N ASP A 32 19.98 -13.31 39.59
CA ASP A 32 18.98 -12.52 38.87
C ASP A 32 19.53 -11.91 37.57
N PHE A 33 20.87 -11.89 37.41
CA PHE A 33 21.53 -11.27 36.26
C PHE A 33 21.06 -11.84 34.93
N ILE A 34 20.98 -13.17 34.81
CA ILE A 34 20.55 -13.84 33.57
C ILE A 34 19.11 -13.47 33.22
N HIS A 35 18.22 -13.38 34.21
CA HIS A 35 16.83 -12.98 34.02
C HIS A 35 16.72 -11.53 33.54
N PHE A 36 17.52 -10.64 34.12
CA PHE A 36 17.58 -9.24 33.72
C PHE A 36 18.06 -9.06 32.28
N ILE A 37 19.12 -9.76 31.87
CA ILE A 37 19.61 -9.72 30.48
C ILE A 37 18.54 -10.20 29.49
N ARG A 38 17.83 -11.29 29.80
CA ARG A 38 16.72 -11.78 28.96
C ARG A 38 15.59 -10.77 28.81
N ILE A 39 15.28 -10.02 29.87
CA ILE A 39 14.29 -8.93 29.81
C ILE A 39 14.79 -7.83 28.87
N LEU A 40 16.05 -7.40 28.99
CA LEU A 40 16.62 -6.40 28.08
C LEU A 40 16.59 -6.86 26.62
N ASP A 41 16.95 -8.12 26.35
CA ASP A 41 16.86 -8.70 25.00
C ASP A 41 15.42 -8.70 24.47
N SER A 42 14.44 -9.04 25.31
CA SER A 42 13.03 -8.99 24.93
C SER A 42 12.57 -7.57 24.61
N LEU A 43 13.05 -6.57 25.36
CA LEU A 43 12.74 -5.15 25.15
C LEU A 43 13.37 -4.64 23.85
N ILE A 44 14.59 -5.09 23.49
CA ILE A 44 15.19 -4.79 22.19
C ILE A 44 14.29 -5.30 21.06
N GLY A 45 13.80 -6.54 21.18
CA GLY A 45 12.84 -7.12 20.23
C GLY A 45 11.57 -6.30 20.11
N PHE A 46 11.01 -5.90 21.25
CA PHE A 46 9.80 -5.07 21.31
C PHE A 46 10.00 -3.68 20.68
N VAL A 47 11.08 -2.96 21.01
CA VAL A 47 11.37 -1.64 20.44
C VAL A 47 11.54 -1.72 18.92
N ARG A 48 12.19 -2.78 18.41
CA ARG A 48 12.29 -3.01 16.96
C ARG A 48 10.92 -3.23 16.32
N LEU A 49 10.05 -4.00 16.97
CA LEU A 49 8.69 -4.23 16.51
C LEU A 49 7.88 -2.93 16.45
N VAL A 50 7.94 -2.11 17.50
CA VAL A 50 7.27 -0.81 17.56
C VAL A 50 7.78 0.13 16.46
N LYS A 51 9.09 0.22 16.26
CA LYS A 51 9.69 1.02 15.16
C LYS A 51 9.20 0.57 13.79
N ASN A 52 9.12 -0.74 13.56
CA ASN A 52 8.60 -1.28 12.32
C ASN A 52 7.12 -0.94 12.11
N LYS A 53 6.31 -1.01 13.16
CA LYS A 53 4.88 -0.66 13.11
C LYS A 53 4.65 0.83 12.88
N ASP A 54 5.41 1.70 13.55
CA ASP A 54 5.37 3.14 13.33
C ASP A 54 5.74 3.49 11.88
N ARG A 55 6.83 2.90 11.36
CA ARG A 55 7.21 3.08 9.94
C ARG A 55 6.09 2.63 8.98
N MET A 56 5.46 1.49 9.24
CA MET A 56 4.32 1.02 8.43
C MET A 56 3.14 1.98 8.51
N ALA A 57 2.78 2.46 9.71
CA ALA A 57 1.68 3.39 9.90
C ALA A 57 1.92 4.71 9.17
N ARG A 58 3.15 5.25 9.24
CA ARG A 58 3.52 6.47 8.49
C ARG A 58 3.46 6.26 6.98
N ASN A 59 3.93 5.11 6.49
CA ASN A 59 3.85 4.79 5.07
C ASN A 59 2.40 4.63 4.59
N ILE A 60 1.52 4.03 5.40
CA ILE A 60 0.09 3.93 5.11
C ILE A 60 -0.53 5.32 5.10
N ALA A 61 -0.28 6.14 6.12
CA ALA A 61 -0.80 7.51 6.20
C ALA A 61 -0.33 8.37 5.01
N ALA A 62 0.93 8.26 4.61
CA ALA A 62 1.44 8.92 3.41
C ALA A 62 0.75 8.40 2.13
N TYR A 63 0.51 7.08 2.06
CA TYR A 63 -0.22 6.43 0.97
C TYR A 63 -1.73 6.73 0.99
N GLU A 64 -2.28 7.24 2.08
CA GLU A 64 -3.69 7.65 2.20
C GLU A 64 -3.87 9.16 2.09
N SER A 65 -2.78 9.92 1.90
CA SER A 65 -2.88 11.36 1.61
C SER A 65 -3.72 11.61 0.35
N GLU A 66 -4.59 12.62 0.41
CA GLU A 66 -5.50 12.96 -0.69
C GLU A 66 -4.76 13.23 -2.00
N GLU A 67 -3.58 13.85 -1.93
CA GLU A 67 -2.71 14.12 -3.07
C GLU A 67 -2.28 12.83 -3.76
N SER A 68 -1.77 11.85 -3.01
CA SER A 68 -1.38 10.55 -3.57
C SER A 68 -2.56 9.77 -4.16
N ILE A 69 -3.76 9.92 -3.59
CA ILE A 69 -4.99 9.30 -4.12
C ILE A 69 -5.37 9.95 -5.45
N ASN A 70 -5.30 11.27 -5.54
CA ASN A 70 -5.61 12.02 -6.76
C ASN A 70 -4.61 11.73 -7.88
N GLU A 71 -3.31 11.68 -7.59
CA GLU A 71 -2.30 11.31 -8.57
C GLU A 71 -2.53 9.92 -9.16
N ARG A 72 -2.86 8.93 -8.31
CA ARG A 72 -3.18 7.57 -8.75
C ARG A 72 -4.43 7.52 -9.61
N LYS A 73 -5.48 8.26 -9.24
CA LYS A 73 -6.70 8.38 -10.06
C LYS A 73 -6.38 8.99 -11.42
N GLN A 74 -5.65 10.10 -11.47
CA GLN A 74 -5.24 10.75 -12.71
C GLN A 74 -4.38 9.83 -13.58
N TYR A 75 -3.43 9.10 -12.99
CA TYR A 75 -2.59 8.18 -13.74
C TYR A 75 -3.40 7.01 -14.30
N LYS A 76 -4.35 6.47 -13.52
CA LYS A 76 -5.29 5.44 -13.97
C LYS A 76 -6.20 5.95 -15.10
N GLU A 77 -6.73 7.16 -14.97
CA GLU A 77 -7.56 7.80 -15.99
C GLU A 77 -6.79 8.04 -17.29
N ARG A 78 -5.55 8.55 -17.23
CA ARG A 78 -4.69 8.71 -18.42
C ARG A 78 -4.45 7.38 -19.12
N TYR A 79 -4.16 6.33 -18.35
CA TYR A 79 -4.01 4.99 -18.88
C TYR A 79 -5.31 4.49 -19.55
N HIS A 80 -6.46 4.69 -18.91
CA HIS A 80 -7.78 4.34 -19.44
C HIS A 80 -8.11 5.08 -20.74
N SER A 81 -7.92 6.38 -20.80
CA SER A 81 -8.10 7.17 -22.01
C SER A 81 -7.21 6.65 -23.14
N ARG A 82 -5.94 6.36 -22.83
CA ARG A 82 -4.99 5.87 -23.82
C ARG A 82 -5.36 4.52 -24.41
N ILE A 83 -5.77 3.56 -23.57
CA ILE A 83 -6.18 2.23 -24.07
C ILE A 83 -7.45 2.32 -24.91
N VAL A 84 -8.38 3.22 -24.58
CA VAL A 84 -9.60 3.44 -25.37
C VAL A 84 -9.26 4.02 -26.73
N GLU A 85 -8.42 5.05 -26.80
CA GLU A 85 -7.96 5.64 -28.07
C GLU A 85 -7.31 4.60 -28.98
N LEU A 86 -6.40 3.78 -28.44
CA LEU A 86 -5.73 2.75 -29.22
C LEU A 86 -6.70 1.65 -29.66
N PHE A 87 -7.63 1.25 -28.79
CA PHE A 87 -8.63 0.24 -29.10
C PHE A 87 -9.59 0.72 -30.19
N ASP A 88 -10.09 1.95 -30.09
CA ASP A 88 -10.96 2.55 -31.08
C ASP A 88 -10.20 2.68 -32.42
N ARG A 89 -8.94 3.15 -32.40
CA ARG A 89 -8.10 3.19 -33.61
C ARG A 89 -7.94 1.83 -34.29
N TYR A 90 -7.67 0.77 -33.52
CA TYR A 90 -7.47 -0.57 -34.08
C TYR A 90 -8.76 -1.25 -34.52
N THR A 91 -9.88 -0.98 -33.86
CA THR A 91 -11.18 -1.47 -34.31
C THR A 91 -11.65 -0.78 -35.59
N HIS A 92 -11.39 0.53 -35.75
CA HIS A 92 -11.65 1.24 -37.03
C HIS A 92 -10.80 0.71 -38.19
N GLN A 93 -9.61 0.16 -37.90
CA GLN A 93 -8.78 -0.54 -38.88
C GLN A 93 -9.28 -1.96 -39.20
N GLY A 94 -10.41 -2.39 -38.62
CA GLY A 94 -11.00 -3.70 -38.85
C GLY A 94 -10.32 -4.84 -38.09
N LEU A 95 -9.47 -4.56 -37.09
CA LEU A 95 -8.89 -5.63 -36.27
C LEU A 95 -9.95 -6.24 -35.33
N ASP A 96 -9.96 -7.57 -35.25
CA ASP A 96 -10.68 -8.28 -34.20
C ASP A 96 -10.19 -7.82 -32.81
N ARG A 97 -11.09 -7.87 -31.82
CA ARG A 97 -10.84 -7.49 -30.44
C ARG A 97 -9.58 -8.14 -29.88
N THR A 98 -9.38 -9.43 -30.14
CA THR A 98 -8.23 -10.18 -29.60
C THR A 98 -6.92 -9.68 -30.20
N SER A 99 -6.93 -9.40 -31.50
CA SER A 99 -5.79 -8.85 -32.24
C SER A 99 -5.50 -7.40 -31.83
N ALA A 100 -6.55 -6.59 -31.61
CA ALA A 100 -6.43 -5.23 -31.11
C ALA A 100 -5.78 -5.20 -29.72
N ILE A 101 -6.23 -6.05 -28.77
CA ILE A 101 -5.64 -6.14 -27.42
C ILE A 101 -4.16 -6.52 -27.48
N LYS A 102 -3.78 -7.49 -28.33
CA LYS A 102 -2.38 -7.87 -28.52
C LYS A 102 -1.56 -6.68 -29.06
N LYS A 103 -2.09 -5.92 -30.01
CA LYS A 103 -1.40 -4.76 -30.59
C LYS A 103 -1.24 -3.61 -29.58
N ILE A 104 -2.30 -3.31 -28.80
CA ILE A 104 -2.23 -2.35 -27.68
C ILE A 104 -1.14 -2.76 -26.69
N SER A 105 -1.12 -4.04 -26.29
CA SER A 105 -0.11 -4.54 -25.35
C SER A 105 1.31 -4.37 -25.89
N ALA A 106 1.52 -4.57 -27.20
CA ALA A 106 2.81 -4.39 -27.84
C ALA A 106 3.24 -2.92 -27.87
N ASP A 107 2.32 -2.00 -28.12
CA ASP A 107 2.63 -0.56 -28.11
C ASP A 107 2.90 -0.05 -26.70
N LEU A 108 2.10 -0.46 -25.71
CA LEU A 108 2.36 -0.14 -24.31
C LEU A 108 3.72 -0.67 -23.83
N ARG A 109 4.19 -1.81 -24.36
CA ARG A 109 5.55 -2.32 -24.07
C ARG A 109 6.64 -1.45 -24.68
N LYS A 110 6.44 -0.92 -25.89
CA LYS A 110 7.39 0.02 -26.50
C LYS A 110 7.53 1.27 -25.66
N ASP A 111 6.42 1.73 -25.08
CA ASP A 111 6.37 2.88 -24.17
C ASP A 111 6.84 2.53 -22.74
N LYS A 112 7.27 1.29 -22.48
CA LYS A 112 7.68 0.76 -21.16
C LYS A 112 6.62 0.96 -20.07
N HIS A 113 5.34 0.88 -20.44
CA HIS A 113 4.24 1.08 -19.51
C HIS A 113 4.11 -0.11 -18.53
N PRO A 114 3.89 0.12 -17.22
CA PRO A 114 3.81 -0.95 -16.22
C PRO A 114 2.63 -1.90 -16.44
N TRP A 115 1.53 -1.41 -17.02
CA TRP A 115 0.33 -2.21 -17.34
C TRP A 115 0.27 -2.66 -18.80
N SER A 116 1.41 -3.01 -19.38
CA SER A 116 1.51 -3.37 -20.80
C SER A 116 1.14 -4.83 -21.14
N SER A 117 0.75 -5.65 -20.16
CA SER A 117 0.37 -7.04 -20.41
C SER A 117 -1.05 -7.15 -21.00
N PRO A 118 -1.31 -8.12 -21.91
CA PRO A 118 -2.65 -8.33 -22.47
C PRO A 118 -3.70 -8.64 -21.40
N ASP A 119 -3.30 -9.33 -20.34
CA ASP A 119 -4.16 -9.74 -19.23
C ASP A 119 -4.58 -8.57 -18.34
N LEU A 120 -3.84 -7.46 -18.37
CA LEU A 120 -4.22 -6.21 -17.71
C LEU A 120 -5.03 -5.30 -18.63
N VAL A 121 -4.70 -5.24 -19.92
CA VAL A 121 -5.44 -4.42 -20.90
C VAL A 121 -6.88 -4.90 -21.04
N ARG A 122 -7.11 -6.21 -21.08
CA ARG A 122 -8.46 -6.79 -21.25
C ARG A 122 -9.45 -6.34 -20.15
N PRO A 123 -9.18 -6.53 -18.84
CA PRO A 123 -10.07 -6.06 -17.78
C PRO A 123 -10.17 -4.54 -17.74
N SER A 124 -9.09 -3.78 -18.00
CA SER A 124 -9.17 -2.32 -18.05
C SER A 124 -10.11 -1.82 -19.15
N LEU A 125 -10.13 -2.46 -20.33
CA LEU A 125 -11.10 -2.18 -21.38
C LEU A 125 -12.54 -2.52 -20.97
N VAL A 126 -12.75 -3.51 -20.11
CA VAL A 126 -14.07 -3.83 -19.55
C VAL A 126 -14.51 -2.75 -18.56
N GLU A 127 -13.62 -2.31 -17.67
CA GLU A 127 -13.87 -1.25 -16.69
C GLU A 127 -14.34 0.05 -17.35
N VAL A 128 -13.73 0.44 -18.47
CA VAL A 128 -14.14 1.63 -19.25
C VAL A 128 -15.35 1.39 -20.17
N GLY A 129 -16.04 0.26 -20.01
CA GLY A 129 -17.26 -0.04 -20.76
C GLY A 129 -17.03 -0.50 -22.21
N ARG A 130 -15.78 -0.73 -22.64
CA ARG A 130 -15.45 -1.37 -23.93
C ARG A 130 -15.45 -2.90 -23.82
N GLY A 131 -16.00 -3.48 -22.75
CA GLY A 131 -16.05 -4.92 -22.47
C GLY A 131 -16.99 -5.78 -23.33
N GLY A 132 -17.56 -5.25 -24.42
CA GLY A 132 -18.55 -5.97 -25.23
C GLY A 132 -18.02 -7.28 -25.80
N ARG A 133 -18.74 -8.38 -25.53
CA ARG A 133 -18.73 -9.55 -26.43
C ARG A 133 -19.20 -9.05 -27.81
N PRO A 134 -18.53 -9.41 -28.91
CA PRO A 134 -19.10 -9.19 -30.23
C PRO A 134 -20.47 -9.92 -30.27
N GLY A 135 -21.57 -9.18 -30.37
CA GLY A 135 -22.92 -9.75 -30.55
C GLY A 135 -23.98 -9.49 -29.47
N ARG A 136 -23.69 -8.83 -28.33
CA ARG A 136 -24.75 -8.48 -27.35
C ARG A 136 -24.96 -6.96 -27.32
N ALA A 137 -26.03 -6.49 -27.95
CA ALA A 137 -26.48 -5.10 -27.87
C ALA A 137 -26.62 -4.68 -26.40
N LYS A 138 -26.00 -3.56 -26.02
CA LYS A 138 -26.22 -2.96 -24.70
C LYS A 138 -27.60 -2.32 -24.70
N LYS A 139 -28.51 -2.83 -23.86
CA LYS A 139 -29.72 -2.10 -23.47
C LYS A 139 -29.26 -0.89 -22.66
N ILE A 140 -29.33 0.30 -23.27
CA ILE A 140 -29.11 1.57 -22.58
C ILE A 140 -30.26 1.69 -21.57
N MET A 141 -29.99 1.48 -20.28
CA MET A 141 -30.91 1.91 -19.23
C MET A 141 -30.74 3.43 -19.13
N VAL A 142 -31.64 4.14 -19.79
CA VAL A 142 -31.94 5.54 -19.51
C VAL A 142 -32.42 5.57 -18.06
N GLN A 143 -31.65 6.21 -17.18
CA GLN A 143 -32.12 6.56 -15.85
C GLN A 143 -33.16 7.66 -16.02
N ASP A 144 -34.44 7.30 -15.89
CA ASP A 144 -35.54 8.24 -15.80
C ASP A 144 -35.36 9.18 -14.60
N SER A 145 -35.62 10.46 -14.86
CA SER A 145 -35.57 11.60 -13.95
C SER A 145 -36.32 11.39 -12.63
N PRO A 146 -35.88 12.01 -11.53
CA PRO A 146 -36.69 12.10 -10.32
C PRO A 146 -37.86 13.07 -10.54
N ARG A 147 -39.08 12.59 -10.31
CA ARG A 147 -40.29 13.41 -10.23
C ARG A 147 -40.18 14.36 -9.04
N SER A 148 -40.36 15.63 -9.32
CA SER A 148 -40.67 16.68 -8.35
C SER A 148 -41.98 16.37 -7.64
N ASN A 149 -41.99 16.51 -6.31
CA ASN A 149 -43.16 16.89 -5.52
C ASN A 149 -42.83 18.19 -4.78
#